data_AF-A0A4R0X8R9-F1
#
_entry.id   AF-A0A4R0X8R9-F1
#
_cell.length_a   1.000
_cell.length_b   1.000
_cell.length_c   1.000
_cell.angle_alpha   90.00
_cell.angle_beta   90.00
_cell.angle_gamma   90.00
#
_symmetry.space_group_name_H-M   'P 1'
#
loop_
_entity.id
_entity.type
_entity.pdbx_description
1 polymer ?
#
loop_
_entity_poly.entity_id
_entity_poly.type
_entity_poly.pdbx_seq_one_letter_code
_entity_poly.pdbx_strand_id
1 'polypeptide(L)'
;MNAKRVAYAVGRWESLWASDPYMSHRIVIDLSARKVIAGQDRYRKRWHPMSVRDVDYMQQILEETADDIFDAPQEHGFELVDNPPAWALEAWPWPRVHGRTDDEYEEAG
;
A
#
# COMPACT_ATOMS: atom_id res chain seq x y z
N MET A 1 15.42 27.76 2.87
CA MET A 1 14.11 27.41 2.28
C MET A 1 13.84 25.96 2.63
N ASN A 2 12.94 25.69 3.58
CA ASN A 2 12.53 24.31 3.89
C ASN A 2 11.54 23.89 2.80
N ALA A 3 12.05 23.26 1.74
CA ALA A 3 11.19 22.47 0.87
C ALA A 3 10.54 21.42 1.79
N LYS A 4 9.22 21.51 1.99
CA LYS A 4 8.47 20.42 2.60
C LYS A 4 8.87 19.16 1.83
N ARG A 5 9.60 18.27 2.48
CA ARG A 5 9.91 16.98 1.88
C ARG A 5 8.57 16.30 1.71
N VAL A 6 8.14 16.18 0.47
CA VAL A 6 7.17 15.17 0.07
C VAL A 6 7.66 13.86 0.69
N ALA A 7 6.89 13.31 1.61
CA ALA A 7 7.28 12.12 2.36
C ALA A 7 6.66 10.87 1.77
N TYR A 8 5.54 11.01 1.03
CA TYR A 8 4.75 9.88 0.60
C TYR A 8 4.42 9.92 -0.89
N ALA A 9 4.30 8.73 -1.47
CA ALA A 9 3.69 8.53 -2.78
C ALA A 9 2.40 7.72 -2.62
N VAL A 10 1.34 8.14 -3.30
CA VAL A 10 0.03 7.49 -3.29
C VAL A 10 -0.35 7.16 -4.72
N GLY A 11 -0.67 5.91 -4.98
CA GLY A 11 -0.98 5.48 -6.34
C GLY A 11 -1.94 4.33 -6.38
N ARG A 12 -2.41 4.05 -7.59
CA ARG A 12 -3.11 2.81 -7.90
C ARG A 12 -2.14 1.82 -8.51
N TRP A 13 -2.30 0.57 -8.15
CA TRP A 13 -1.57 -0.54 -8.74
C TRP A 13 -2.58 -1.54 -9.26
N GLU A 14 -2.56 -1.79 -10.56
CA GLU A 14 -3.40 -2.85 -11.13
C GLU A 14 -2.73 -4.19 -10.82
N SER A 15 -3.50 -5.11 -10.25
CA SER A 15 -3.01 -6.38 -9.73
C SER A 15 -2.18 -7.18 -10.75
N LEU A 16 -0.97 -7.59 -10.32
CA LEU A 16 -0.18 -8.66 -10.92
C LEU A 16 -0.43 -10.02 -10.26
N TRP A 17 -1.39 -10.12 -9.32
CA TRP A 17 -1.74 -11.38 -8.68
C TRP A 17 -2.28 -12.34 -9.74
N ALA A 18 -1.56 -13.45 -10.00
CA ALA A 18 -2.01 -14.46 -10.95
C ALA A 18 -3.41 -15.02 -10.60
N SER A 19 -3.75 -15.03 -9.32
CA SER A 19 -5.07 -15.46 -8.82
C SER A 19 -6.18 -14.42 -9.01
N ASP A 20 -5.84 -13.12 -9.06
CA ASP A 20 -6.82 -12.02 -9.10
C ASP A 20 -6.37 -10.89 -10.05
N PRO A 21 -6.31 -11.15 -11.36
CA PRO A 21 -5.71 -10.24 -12.36
C PRO A 21 -6.50 -8.94 -12.60
N TYR A 22 -7.69 -8.79 -12.02
CA TYR A 22 -8.55 -7.61 -12.18
C TYR A 22 -8.73 -6.80 -10.89
N MET A 23 -8.06 -7.20 -9.81
CA MET A 23 -8.15 -6.48 -8.54
C MET A 23 -7.41 -5.15 -8.66
N SER A 24 -8.09 -4.05 -8.37
CA SER A 24 -7.42 -2.74 -8.28
C SER A 24 -6.92 -2.53 -6.87
N HIS A 25 -5.66 -2.13 -6.73
CA HIS A 25 -5.08 -1.76 -5.45
C HIS A 25 -4.85 -0.26 -5.38
N ARG A 26 -4.87 0.29 -4.17
CA ARG A 26 -4.31 1.61 -3.87
C ARG A 26 -3.36 1.48 -2.71
N ILE A 27 -2.19 2.08 -2.83
CA ILE A 27 -1.13 1.93 -1.83
C ILE A 27 -0.53 3.28 -1.46
N VAL A 28 0.12 3.31 -0.30
CA VAL A 28 0.92 4.44 0.17
C VAL A 28 2.33 3.97 0.43
N ILE A 29 3.29 4.67 -0.17
CA ILE A 29 4.72 4.44 0.00
C ILE A 29 5.28 5.58 0.83
N ASP A 30 6.00 5.27 1.89
CA ASP A 30 6.92 6.18 2.55
C ASP A 30 8.24 6.20 1.77
N LEU A 31 8.51 7.30 1.09
CA LEU A 31 9.68 7.46 0.24
C LEU A 31 10.97 7.58 1.05
N SER A 32 10.88 8.09 2.28
CA SER A 32 12.04 8.22 3.16
C SER A 32 12.51 6.87 3.69
N ALA A 33 11.56 5.96 3.93
CA ALA A 33 11.82 4.60 4.39
C ALA A 33 11.89 3.57 3.24
N ARG A 34 11.63 3.98 2.00
CA ARG A 34 11.42 3.10 0.83
C ARG A 34 10.47 1.93 1.15
N LYS A 35 9.32 2.24 1.75
CA LYS A 35 8.43 1.21 2.30
C LYS A 35 6.96 1.44 1.97
N VAL A 36 6.24 0.40 1.55
CA VAL A 36 4.78 0.38 1.51
C VAL A 36 4.25 0.35 2.95
N ILE A 37 3.49 1.37 3.34
CA ILE A 37 3.00 1.54 4.72
C ILE A 37 1.51 1.33 4.88
N ALA A 38 0.77 1.30 3.77
CA ALA A 38 -0.65 0.98 3.72
C ALA A 38 -1.07 0.53 2.32
N GLY A 39 -2.07 -0.34 2.26
CA GLY A 39 -2.68 -0.79 1.03
C GLY A 39 -4.17 -1.04 1.22
N GLN A 40 -4.94 -0.85 0.16
CA GLN A 40 -6.31 -1.32 0.07
C GLN A 40 -6.52 -1.99 -1.26
N ASP A 41 -7.19 -3.13 -1.23
CA ASP A 41 -7.70 -3.79 -2.42
C ASP A 41 -9.14 -3.38 -2.68
N ARG A 42 -9.57 -3.49 -3.95
CA ARG A 42 -10.94 -3.20 -4.36
C ARG A 42 -11.70 -4.49 -4.63
N TYR A 43 -12.44 -4.95 -3.63
CA TYR A 43 -13.36 -6.08 -3.75
C TYR A 43 -14.83 -5.64 -3.72
N ARG A 44 -15.68 -6.25 -4.57
CA ARG A 44 -17.14 -5.95 -4.65
C ARG A 44 -17.50 -4.45 -4.66
N LYS A 45 -16.74 -3.64 -5.42
CA LYS A 45 -16.86 -2.17 -5.54
C LYS A 45 -16.54 -1.37 -4.28
N ARG A 46 -16.08 -2.00 -3.20
CA ARG A 46 -15.65 -1.36 -1.95
C ARG A 46 -14.14 -1.49 -1.81
N TRP A 47 -13.55 -0.58 -1.03
CA TRP A 47 -12.14 -0.65 -0.68
C TRP A 47 -12.01 -1.32 0.68
N HIS A 48 -11.15 -2.33 0.74
CA HIS A 48 -10.87 -3.08 1.94
C HIS A 48 -9.41 -2.89 2.34
N PRO A 49 -9.10 -2.67 3.62
CA PRO A 49 -7.73 -2.71 4.12
C PRO A 49 -7.05 -4.04 3.80
N MET A 50 -5.86 -3.94 3.21
CA MET A 50 -4.96 -5.08 3.07
C MET A 50 -4.45 -5.53 4.45
N SER A 51 -4.16 -6.82 4.62
CA SER A 51 -3.46 -7.30 5.82
C SER A 51 -1.99 -6.87 5.80
N VAL A 52 -1.28 -7.02 6.92
CA VAL A 52 0.16 -6.66 6.97
C VAL A 52 0.95 -7.56 6.04
N ARG A 53 0.55 -8.83 5.94
CA ARG A 53 1.15 -9.81 5.02
C ARG A 53 0.99 -9.39 3.56
N ASP A 54 -0.19 -8.90 3.19
CA ASP A 54 -0.45 -8.42 1.82
C ASP A 54 0.39 -7.18 1.49
N VAL A 55 0.56 -6.27 2.45
CA VAL A 55 1.44 -5.10 2.29
C VAL A 55 2.91 -5.50 2.19
N ASP A 56 3.39 -6.43 3.02
CA ASP A 56 4.78 -6.93 2.93
C ASP A 56 5.01 -7.67 1.60
N TYR A 57 4.02 -8.41 1.10
CA TYR A 57 4.11 -9.05 -0.21
C TYR A 57 4.10 -8.02 -1.35
N MET A 58 3.28 -6.97 -1.24
CA MET A 58 3.30 -5.85 -2.21
C MET A 58 4.66 -5.15 -2.23
N GLN A 59 5.28 -4.93 -1.06
CA GLN A 59 6.64 -4.41 -0.98
C GLN A 59 7.61 -5.28 -1.79
N GLN A 60 7.57 -6.60 -1.58
CA GLN A 60 8.45 -7.53 -2.30
C GLN A 60 8.23 -7.45 -3.82
N ILE A 61 6.98 -7.43 -4.30
CA ILE A 61 6.70 -7.28 -5.74
C ILE A 61 7.31 -6.00 -6.31
N LEU A 62 7.17 -4.87 -5.61
CA LEU A 62 7.69 -3.60 -6.07
C LEU A 62 9.22 -3.62 -6.10
N GLU A 63 9.87 -4.17 -5.09
CA GLU A 63 11.34 -4.34 -5.08
C GLU A 63 11.83 -5.22 -6.23
N GLU A 64 11.07 -6.26 -6.60
CA GLU A 64 11.48 -7.18 -7.67
C GLU A 64 11.16 -6.67 -9.09
N THR A 65 10.10 -5.88 -9.25
CA THR A 65 9.54 -5.56 -10.58
C THR A 65 9.53 -4.07 -10.94
N ALA A 66 9.62 -3.19 -9.94
CA ALA A 66 9.49 -1.74 -10.10
C ALA A 66 10.26 -0.98 -9.01
N ASP A 67 11.49 -1.39 -8.68
CA ASP A 67 12.28 -0.79 -7.57
C ASP A 67 12.50 0.72 -7.74
N ASP A 68 12.53 1.20 -8.99
CA ASP A 68 12.63 2.62 -9.32
C ASP A 68 11.42 3.44 -8.84
N ILE A 69 10.28 2.82 -8.51
CA ILE A 69 9.11 3.49 -7.93
C ILE A 69 9.43 4.21 -6.62
N PHE A 70 10.42 3.75 -5.86
CA PHE A 70 10.80 4.36 -4.59
C PHE A 70 11.61 5.65 -4.78
N ASP A 71 12.24 5.83 -5.94
CA ASP A 71 13.01 7.03 -6.29
C ASP A 71 12.24 7.97 -7.23
N ALA A 72 11.45 7.40 -8.15
CA ALA A 72 10.70 8.10 -9.19
C ALA A 72 9.23 7.63 -9.27
N PRO A 73 8.44 7.73 -8.18
CA PRO A 73 7.07 7.23 -8.12
C PRO A 73 6.14 7.82 -9.21
N GLN A 74 6.42 9.04 -9.65
CA GLN A 74 5.62 9.73 -10.68
C GLN A 74 5.72 9.05 -12.06
N GLU A 75 6.82 8.37 -12.37
CA GLU A 75 6.97 7.60 -13.62
C GLU A 75 6.04 6.37 -13.67
N HIS A 76 5.60 5.93 -12.49
CA HIS A 76 4.62 4.86 -12.29
C HIS A 76 3.19 5.39 -12.09
N GLY A 77 2.97 6.69 -12.28
CA GLY A 77 1.65 7.32 -12.13
C GLY A 77 1.23 7.55 -10.68
N PHE A 78 2.16 7.52 -9.72
CA PHE A 78 1.86 7.84 -8.32
C PHE A 78 1.93 9.34 -8.08
N GLU A 79 1.04 9.82 -7.21
CA GLU A 79 1.00 11.20 -6.76
C GLU A 79 1.86 11.39 -5.52
N LEU A 80 2.67 12.45 -5.53
CA LEU A 80 3.48 12.88 -4.41
C LEU A 80 2.65 13.70 -3.43
N VAL A 81 2.61 13.29 -2.16
CA VAL A 81 1.80 13.97 -1.13
C VAL A 81 2.60 14.25 0.15
N ASP A 82 2.23 15.34 0.83
CA ASP A 82 2.82 15.73 2.11
C ASP A 82 2.40 14.80 3.27
N ASN A 83 1.21 14.22 3.21
CA ASN A 83 0.63 13.40 4.27
C ASN A 83 -0.13 12.20 3.68
N PRO A 84 -0.16 11.05 4.37
CA PRO A 84 -0.96 9.91 3.93
C PRO A 84 -2.45 10.28 3.85
N PRO A 85 -3.18 9.74 2.87
CA PRO A 85 -4.61 9.99 2.73
C PRO A 85 -5.39 9.35 3.89
N ALA A 86 -6.56 9.92 4.22
CA ALA A 86 -7.37 9.48 5.36
C ALA A 86 -7.66 7.97 5.37
N TRP A 87 -7.97 7.38 4.21
CA TRP A 87 -8.25 5.95 4.08
C TRP A 87 -7.07 5.06 4.50
N ALA A 88 -5.83 5.54 4.35
CA ALA A 88 -4.63 4.81 4.75
C ALA A 88 -4.42 4.85 6.27
N LEU A 89 -4.92 5.89 6.93
CA LEU A 89 -4.94 6.01 8.39
C LEU A 89 -6.06 5.16 9.01
N GLU A 90 -7.15 4.94 8.27
CA GLU A 90 -8.29 4.11 8.68
C GLU A 90 -8.04 2.59 8.49
N ALA A 91 -6.98 2.21 7.77
CA ALA A 91 -6.75 0.85 7.31
C ALA A 91 -6.31 -0.17 8.39
N TRP A 92 -6.18 0.17 9.68
CA TRP A 92 -5.76 -0.81 10.70
C TRP A 92 -6.25 -0.50 12.12
N PRO A 93 -6.53 -1.52 12.96
CA PRO A 93 -6.44 -1.34 14.41
C PRO A 93 -4.97 -1.22 14.84
N TRP A 94 -4.66 -0.07 15.40
CA TRP A 94 -3.42 0.26 16.13
C TRP A 94 -3.36 -0.52 17.47
N PRO A 95 -2.19 -1.00 17.97
CA PRO A 95 -0.82 -0.58 17.66
C PRO A 95 0.05 -1.60 16.89
N ARG A 96 1.07 -1.06 16.22
CA ARG A 96 2.13 -1.77 15.48
C ARG A 96 3.09 -2.48 16.44
N VAL A 97 2.69 -3.63 16.98
CA VAL A 97 3.57 -4.46 17.83
C VAL A 97 4.12 -5.62 17.00
N HIS A 98 5.44 -5.79 17.01
CA HIS A 98 6.10 -6.99 16.51
C HIS A 98 5.46 -8.25 17.13
N GLY A 99 4.82 -9.05 16.28
CA GLY A 99 4.46 -10.44 16.56
C GLY A 99 3.03 -10.68 17.02
N ARG A 100 2.07 -10.77 16.08
CA ARG A 100 1.07 -11.85 16.00
C ARG A 100 0.20 -11.69 14.75
N THR A 101 -0.32 -12.81 14.29
CA THR A 101 -0.78 -13.09 12.93
C THR A 101 -2.23 -12.67 12.65
N ASP A 102 -2.49 -12.42 11.37
CA ASP A 102 -3.78 -12.10 10.73
C ASP A 102 -4.66 -13.35 10.58
N ASP A 103 -4.87 -14.08 11.67
CA ASP A 103 -5.78 -15.23 11.68
C ASP A 103 -7.15 -14.78 12.19
N GLU A 104 -7.92 -14.04 11.38
CA GLU A 104 -9.39 -13.92 11.50
C GLU A 104 -9.98 -13.06 10.35
N TYR A 105 -9.82 -13.49 9.10
CA TYR A 105 -10.86 -13.23 8.09
C TYR A 105 -11.87 -14.37 8.15
N GLU A 106 -12.79 -14.25 9.10
CA GLU A 106 -13.99 -15.08 9.26
C GLU A 106 -14.67 -15.32 7.92
N GLU A 107 -14.92 -16.61 7.62
CA GLU A 107 -15.82 -17.05 6.56
C GLU A 107 -17.21 -16.45 6.79
N ALA A 108 -17.57 -15.41 6.03
CA ALA A 108 -18.91 -14.86 6.06
C ALA A 108 -19.72 -15.34 4.85
N GLY A 109 -20.43 -16.45 5.05
CA GLY A 109 -21.82 -16.70 4.61
C GLY A 109 -22.11 -16.92 3.14
#